data_AF-A0A956JJF8-F1
#
_entry.id   AF-A0A956JJF8-F1
#
_cell.length_a   1.000
_cell.length_b   1.000
_cell.length_c   1.000
_cell.angle_alpha   90.00
_cell.angle_beta   90.00
_cell.angle_gamma   90.00
#
_symmetry.space_group_name_H-M   'P 1'
#
loop_
_entity.id
_entity.type
_entity.pdbx_description
1 polymer ?
#
loop_
_entity_poly.entity_id
_entity_poly.type
_entity_poly.pdbx_seq_one_letter_code
_entity_poly.pdbx_strand_id
1 'polypeptide(L)'
;LPKLGRALTADAAATAIGACLGTSTTTSYIESAAGVEAGGRSGLVGVVVAACFVAALIFAPLIAAIPAHATAAALVLVGAAMLRGLRGLDFDDRTGVLAAFVTLVAMPLAFSISEGIALGFIVYAGVMVSVGRGRELGALTWVMVALCLAHYVGPALARALGG
;
A
#
# COMPACT_ATOMS: atom_id res chain seq x y z
N LEU A 1 11.99 -1.84 -15.66
CA LEU A 1 12.33 -0.40 -15.48
C LEU A 1 13.78 -0.27 -15.01
N PRO A 2 14.69 0.33 -15.81
CA PRO A 2 16.04 0.63 -15.32
C PRO A 2 15.92 1.56 -14.10
N LYS A 3 16.67 1.28 -13.02
CA LYS A 3 16.68 2.00 -11.72
C LYS A 3 15.55 1.68 -10.72
N LEU A 4 14.72 0.66 -10.93
CA LEU A 4 13.71 0.24 -9.94
C LEU A 4 14.31 -0.01 -8.55
N GLY A 5 15.46 -0.68 -8.47
CA GLY A 5 16.14 -0.91 -7.20
C GLY A 5 16.49 0.37 -6.46
N ARG A 6 16.93 1.43 -7.16
CA ARG A 6 17.24 2.73 -6.53
C ARG A 6 15.99 3.44 -6.02
N ALA A 7 14.88 3.31 -6.74
CA ALA A 7 13.59 3.85 -6.31
C ALA A 7 13.07 3.14 -5.06
N LEU A 8 13.12 1.80 -5.03
CA LEU A 8 12.71 1.01 -3.87
C LEU A 8 13.60 1.27 -2.64
N THR A 9 14.92 1.42 -2.83
CA THR A 9 15.81 1.79 -1.71
C THR A 9 15.53 3.19 -1.18
N ALA A 10 15.15 4.13 -2.05
CA ALA A 10 14.79 5.48 -1.63
C ALA A 10 13.48 5.51 -0.83
N ASP A 11 12.47 4.75 -1.26
CA ASP A 11 11.18 4.60 -0.57
C ASP A 11 11.36 3.92 0.80
N ALA A 12 12.13 2.84 0.86
CA ALA A 12 12.47 2.16 2.12
C ALA A 12 13.25 3.07 3.08
N ALA A 13 14.24 3.82 2.58
CA ALA A 13 15.00 4.77 3.39
C ALA A 13 14.12 5.92 3.91
N ALA A 14 13.25 6.47 3.07
CA ALA A 14 12.31 7.52 3.46
C ALA A 14 11.33 7.02 4.54
N THR A 15 10.85 5.79 4.41
CA THR A 15 9.99 5.16 5.41
C THR A 15 10.72 4.93 6.74
N ALA A 16 11.95 4.40 6.71
CA ALA A 16 12.74 4.16 7.91
C ALA A 16 13.07 5.46 8.65
N ILE A 17 13.54 6.48 7.91
CA ILE A 17 13.84 7.80 8.48
C ILE A 17 12.57 8.45 9.02
N GLY A 18 11.46 8.40 8.29
CA GLY A 18 10.17 8.93 8.74
C GLY A 18 9.69 8.28 10.04
N ALA A 19 9.75 6.95 10.12
CA ALA A 19 9.41 6.21 11.33
C ALA A 19 10.30 6.60 12.53
N CYS A 20 11.62 6.78 12.30
CA CYS A 20 12.54 7.26 13.34
C CYS A 20 12.23 8.68 13.82
N LEU A 21 11.69 9.52 12.94
CA LEU A 21 11.24 10.88 13.28
C LEU A 21 9.82 10.91 13.84
N GLY A 22 9.19 9.76 14.07
CA GLY A 22 7.85 9.63 14.65
C GLY A 22 6.70 9.84 13.66
N THR A 23 6.96 9.80 12.36
CA THR A 23 5.92 9.93 11.31
C THR A 23 5.47 8.56 10.80
N SER A 24 4.29 8.51 10.19
CA SER A 24 3.80 7.33 9.48
C SER A 24 4.65 7.01 8.24
N THR A 25 4.42 5.83 7.66
CA THR A 25 5.14 5.36 6.45
C THR A 25 4.97 6.34 5.29
N THR A 26 6.08 6.76 4.70
CA THR A 26 6.07 7.64 3.52
C THR A 26 6.03 6.76 2.28
N THR A 27 5.05 6.98 1.41
CA THR A 27 4.91 6.23 0.16
C THR A 27 4.73 7.19 -1.02
N SER A 28 5.06 6.73 -2.22
CA SER A 28 4.87 7.52 -3.43
C SER A 28 3.38 7.66 -3.77
N TYR A 29 2.89 8.89 -3.73
CA TYR A 29 1.49 9.23 -4.00
C TYR A 29 1.21 9.39 -5.50
N ILE A 30 -0.03 9.10 -5.94
CA ILE A 30 -0.44 9.19 -7.35
C ILE A 30 -0.43 10.63 -7.87
N GLU A 31 -0.63 11.58 -6.98
CA GLU A 31 -0.56 13.02 -7.22
C GLU A 31 0.85 13.47 -7.62
N SER A 32 1.90 12.76 -7.16
CA SER A 32 3.26 13.01 -7.62
C SER A 32 3.43 12.69 -9.11
N ALA A 33 2.61 11.79 -9.68
CA ALA A 33 2.63 11.51 -11.12
C ALA A 33 2.13 12.72 -11.92
N ALA A 34 1.15 13.48 -11.42
CA ALA A 34 0.71 14.71 -12.06
C ALA A 34 1.84 15.77 -12.11
N GLY A 35 2.71 15.79 -11.09
CA GLY A 35 3.92 16.62 -11.09
C GLY A 35 4.91 16.24 -12.19
N VAL A 36 5.01 14.95 -12.52
CA VAL A 36 5.82 14.45 -13.65
C VAL A 36 5.17 14.80 -14.99
N GLU A 37 3.85 14.64 -15.11
CA GLU A 37 3.08 15.02 -16.31
C GLU A 37 3.17 16.53 -16.60
N ALA A 38 3.19 17.36 -15.55
CA ALA A 38 3.40 18.81 -15.65
C ALA A 38 4.84 19.22 -16.02
N GLY A 39 5.75 18.24 -16.23
CA GLY A 39 7.12 18.47 -16.68
C GLY A 39 8.17 18.34 -15.58
N GLY A 40 7.82 17.84 -14.39
CA GLY A 40 8.76 17.51 -13.33
C GLY A 40 9.64 16.31 -13.72
N ARG A 41 10.90 16.58 -14.08
CA ARG A 41 11.84 15.53 -14.55
C ARG A 41 13.04 15.32 -13.62
N SER A 42 13.13 16.08 -12.51
CA SER A 42 14.24 16.02 -11.56
C SER A 42 13.74 15.88 -10.12
N GLY A 43 14.60 15.33 -9.25
CA GLY A 43 14.32 15.25 -7.81
C GLY A 43 14.20 16.62 -7.12
N LEU A 44 14.61 17.70 -7.79
CA LEU A 44 14.47 19.07 -7.28
C LEU A 44 13.00 19.45 -7.05
N VAL A 45 12.09 18.93 -7.87
CA VAL A 45 10.64 19.15 -7.66
C VAL A 45 10.21 18.63 -6.30
N GLY A 46 10.65 17.42 -5.92
CA GLY A 46 10.36 16.86 -4.60
C GLY A 46 10.94 17.69 -3.45
N VAL A 47 12.15 18.22 -3.61
CA VAL A 47 12.79 19.09 -2.60
C VAL A 47 12.03 20.41 -2.44
N VAL A 48 11.64 21.04 -3.54
CA VAL A 48 10.86 22.29 -3.51
C VAL A 48 9.49 22.05 -2.86
N VAL A 49 8.80 20.97 -3.23
CA VAL A 49 7.52 20.59 -2.62
C VAL A 49 7.68 20.36 -1.12
N ALA A 50 8.74 19.65 -0.68
CA ALA A 50 9.01 19.44 0.74
C ALA A 50 9.26 20.77 1.48
N ALA A 51 10.04 21.70 0.90
CA ALA A 51 10.26 23.02 1.48
C ALA A 51 8.97 23.84 1.57
N CYS A 52 8.10 23.78 0.54
CA CYS A 52 6.79 24.40 0.56
C CYS A 52 5.89 23.80 1.66
N PHE A 53 5.93 22.48 1.88
CA PHE A 53 5.20 21.82 2.97
C PHE A 53 5.69 22.24 4.36
N VAL A 54 7.01 22.45 4.53
CA VAL A 54 7.57 23.01 5.77
C VAL A 54 7.08 24.45 5.98
N ALA A 55 7.10 25.29 4.94
CA ALA A 55 6.54 26.64 5.01
C ALA A 55 5.03 26.64 5.28
N ALA A 56 4.29 25.65 4.77
CA ALA A 56 2.86 25.50 5.00
C ALA A 56 2.50 25.23 6.46
N LEU A 57 3.43 24.76 7.30
CA LEU A 57 3.20 24.55 8.74
C LEU A 57 2.83 25.86 9.47
N ILE A 58 3.29 27.02 8.97
CA ILE A 58 2.90 28.34 9.52
C ILE A 58 1.40 28.58 9.32
N PHE A 59 0.83 28.03 8.25
CA PHE A 59 -0.60 28.11 7.91
C PHE A 59 -1.42 26.94 8.48
N ALA A 60 -0.83 26.05 9.29
CA ALA A 60 -1.53 24.97 9.97
C ALA A 60 -2.84 25.40 10.68
N PRO A 61 -2.92 26.53 11.42
CA PRO A 61 -4.18 26.94 12.05
C PRO A 61 -5.29 27.29 11.04
N LEU A 62 -4.93 27.75 9.84
CA LEU A 62 -5.91 28.01 8.77
C LEU A 62 -6.42 26.71 8.15
N ILE A 63 -5.53 25.73 7.98
CA ILE A 63 -5.88 24.40 7.45
C ILE A 63 -6.81 23.67 8.42
N ALA A 64 -6.59 23.80 9.72
CA ALA A 64 -7.44 23.21 10.75
C ALA A 64 -8.87 23.78 10.78
N ALA A 65 -9.10 24.97 10.21
CA ALA A 65 -10.43 25.57 10.09
C ALA A 65 -11.27 24.99 8.93
N ILE A 66 -10.67 24.16 8.06
CA ILE A 66 -11.36 23.56 6.91
C ILE A 66 -12.33 22.47 7.42
N PRO A 67 -13.62 22.52 7.05
CA PRO A 67 -14.58 21.49 7.44
C PRO A 67 -14.20 20.09 6.93
N ALA A 68 -14.38 19.08 7.78
CA ALA A 68 -14.05 17.68 7.44
C ALA A 68 -14.82 17.15 6.21
N HIS A 69 -16.00 17.70 5.91
CA HIS A 69 -16.77 17.33 4.71
C HIS A 69 -16.05 17.72 3.41
N ALA A 70 -15.28 18.80 3.41
CA ALA A 70 -14.53 19.25 2.24
C ALA A 70 -13.33 18.32 1.96
N THR A 71 -12.63 17.88 3.01
CA THR A 71 -11.50 16.95 2.87
C THR A 71 -11.97 15.53 2.50
N ALA A 72 -13.12 15.09 3.01
CA ALA A 72 -13.71 13.80 2.64
C ALA A 72 -13.97 13.68 1.12
N ALA A 73 -14.54 14.71 0.50
CA ALA A 73 -14.78 14.72 -0.95
C ALA A 73 -13.48 14.59 -1.76
N ALA A 74 -12.40 15.25 -1.33
CA ALA A 74 -11.09 15.12 -1.94
C ALA A 74 -10.55 13.69 -1.81
N LEU A 75 -10.63 13.08 -0.62
CA LEU A 75 -10.18 11.70 -0.38
C LEU A 75 -10.92 10.66 -1.24
N VAL A 76 -12.22 10.86 -1.49
CA VAL A 76 -13.00 9.98 -2.38
C VAL A 76 -12.47 10.04 -3.81
N LEU A 77 -12.14 11.24 -4.32
CA LEU A 77 -11.58 11.41 -5.66
C LEU A 77 -10.18 10.79 -5.78
N VAL A 78 -9.35 10.95 -4.76
CA VAL A 78 -8.02 10.32 -4.68
C VAL A 78 -8.15 8.79 -4.67
N GLY A 79 -9.04 8.24 -3.85
CA GLY A 79 -9.32 6.80 -3.82
C GLY A 79 -9.79 6.29 -5.18
N ALA A 80 -10.68 7.01 -5.85
CA ALA A 80 -11.11 6.68 -7.21
C ALA A 80 -9.96 6.72 -8.23
N ALA A 81 -9.02 7.67 -8.08
CA ALA A 81 -7.82 7.72 -8.92
C ALA A 81 -6.89 6.52 -8.67
N MET A 82 -6.74 6.09 -7.41
CA MET A 82 -5.91 4.93 -7.03
C MET A 82 -6.46 3.60 -7.59
N LEU A 83 -7.78 3.46 -7.75
CA LEU A 83 -8.41 2.27 -8.37
C LEU A 83 -7.96 2.03 -9.82
N ARG A 84 -7.36 3.02 -10.50
CA ARG A 84 -6.78 2.83 -11.84
C ARG A 84 -5.71 1.74 -11.85
N GLY A 85 -5.05 1.46 -10.72
CA GLY A 85 -4.10 0.36 -10.59
C GLY A 85 -4.69 -1.01 -10.93
N LEU A 86 -6.01 -1.21 -10.75
CA LEU A 86 -6.70 -2.45 -11.09
C LEU A 86 -6.67 -2.75 -12.60
N ARG A 87 -6.45 -1.74 -13.45
CA ARG A 87 -6.31 -1.96 -14.91
C ARG A 87 -5.07 -2.76 -15.28
N GLY A 88 -4.08 -2.84 -14.39
CA GLY A 88 -2.89 -3.66 -14.60
C GLY A 88 -3.12 -5.15 -14.31
N LEU A 89 -4.29 -5.54 -13.79
CA LEU A 89 -4.62 -6.94 -13.57
C LEU A 89 -4.98 -7.61 -14.89
N ASP A 90 -4.44 -8.81 -15.10
CA ASP A 90 -4.89 -9.70 -16.16
C ASP A 90 -6.24 -10.31 -15.76
N PHE A 91 -7.31 -9.83 -16.38
CA PHE A 91 -8.67 -10.29 -16.08
C PHE A 91 -8.96 -11.71 -16.57
N ASP A 92 -8.12 -12.25 -17.46
CA ASP A 92 -8.24 -13.64 -17.92
C ASP A 92 -7.70 -14.63 -16.87
N ASP A 93 -6.75 -14.20 -16.02
CA ASP A 93 -6.29 -14.99 -14.88
C ASP A 93 -7.26 -14.87 -13.69
N ARG A 94 -8.22 -15.79 -13.65
CA ARG A 94 -9.21 -15.90 -12.57
C ARG A 94 -8.56 -16.05 -11.18
N THR A 95 -7.34 -16.57 -11.10
CA THR A 95 -6.63 -16.79 -9.83
C THR A 95 -6.19 -15.47 -9.22
N GLY A 96 -5.48 -14.64 -10.01
CA GLY A 96 -5.06 -13.30 -9.60
C GLY A 96 -6.26 -12.38 -9.35
N VAL A 97 -7.29 -12.43 -10.21
CA VAL A 97 -8.49 -11.60 -10.05
C VAL A 97 -9.24 -11.91 -8.76
N LEU A 98 -9.41 -13.18 -8.41
CA LEU A 98 -10.10 -13.56 -7.17
C LEU A 98 -9.37 -13.04 -5.94
N ALA A 99 -8.04 -13.21 -5.89
CA ALA A 99 -7.23 -12.70 -4.79
C ALA A 99 -7.26 -11.17 -4.70
N ALA A 100 -7.17 -10.46 -5.84
CA ALA A 100 -7.26 -9.02 -5.89
C ALA A 100 -8.63 -8.51 -5.42
N PHE A 101 -9.72 -9.18 -5.81
CA PHE A 101 -11.07 -8.86 -5.35
C PHE A 101 -11.21 -9.04 -3.83
N VAL A 102 -10.74 -10.16 -3.29
CA VAL A 102 -10.79 -10.40 -1.84
C VAL A 102 -9.98 -9.35 -1.10
N THR A 103 -8.78 -9.03 -1.59
CA THR A 103 -7.93 -7.97 -1.00
C THR A 103 -8.68 -6.63 -0.96
N LEU A 104 -9.28 -6.23 -2.09
CA LEU A 104 -10.00 -4.97 -2.23
C LEU A 104 -11.17 -4.84 -1.26
N VAL A 105 -11.92 -5.93 -1.03
CA VAL A 105 -13.07 -5.94 -0.12
C VAL A 105 -12.65 -6.09 1.34
N ALA A 106 -11.62 -6.88 1.60
CA ALA A 106 -11.16 -7.16 2.97
C ALA A 106 -10.51 -5.95 3.64
N MET A 107 -9.76 -5.13 2.90
CA MET A 107 -9.13 -3.91 3.45
C MET A 107 -10.13 -2.98 4.17
N PRO A 108 -11.22 -2.51 3.53
CA PRO A 108 -12.19 -1.65 4.22
C PRO A 108 -12.99 -2.42 5.28
N LEU A 109 -13.30 -3.70 5.06
CA LEU A 109 -14.09 -4.49 6.01
C LEU A 109 -13.32 -4.78 7.32
N ALA A 110 -12.01 -5.01 7.22
CA ALA A 110 -11.12 -5.20 8.37
C ALA A 110 -10.67 -3.88 9.01
N PHE A 111 -11.03 -2.73 8.42
CA PHE A 111 -10.51 -1.40 8.80
C PHE A 111 -8.98 -1.35 8.90
N SER A 112 -8.29 -2.20 8.13
CA SER A 112 -6.84 -2.40 8.19
C SER A 112 -6.31 -2.81 6.82
N ILE A 113 -5.41 -1.98 6.27
CA ILE A 113 -4.75 -2.25 4.98
C ILE A 113 -3.92 -3.52 5.10
N SER A 114 -3.17 -3.69 6.19
CA SER A 114 -2.29 -4.83 6.42
C SER A 114 -3.05 -6.16 6.47
N GLU A 115 -4.19 -6.19 7.15
CA GLU A 115 -5.06 -7.37 7.24
C GLU A 115 -5.59 -7.78 5.86
N GLY A 116 -6.07 -6.79 5.08
CA GLY A 116 -6.54 -7.03 3.72
C GLY A 116 -5.45 -7.58 2.79
N ILE A 117 -4.22 -7.02 2.86
CA ILE A 117 -3.07 -7.53 2.09
C ILE A 117 -2.72 -8.97 2.52
N ALA A 118 -2.68 -9.24 3.83
CA ALA A 118 -2.36 -10.56 4.35
C ALA A 118 -3.37 -11.61 3.87
N LEU A 119 -4.67 -11.31 3.95
CA LEU A 119 -5.72 -12.18 3.42
C LEU A 119 -5.58 -12.37 1.91
N GLY A 120 -5.26 -11.31 1.17
CA GLY A 120 -4.98 -11.36 -0.26
C GLY A 120 -3.90 -12.36 -0.63
N PHE A 121 -2.76 -12.34 0.06
CA PHE A 121 -1.67 -13.30 -0.15
C PHE A 121 -2.08 -14.74 0.17
N ILE A 122 -2.79 -14.95 1.28
CA ILE A 122 -3.27 -16.28 1.68
C ILE A 122 -4.23 -16.84 0.64
N VAL A 123 -5.20 -16.04 0.19
CA VAL A 123 -6.16 -16.43 -0.85
C VAL A 123 -5.45 -16.72 -2.17
N TYR A 124 -4.54 -15.85 -2.60
CA TYR A 124 -3.79 -16.06 -3.84
C TYR A 124 -3.04 -17.39 -3.84
N ALA A 125 -2.28 -17.66 -2.78
CA ALA A 125 -1.54 -18.91 -2.66
C ALA A 125 -2.46 -20.13 -2.53
N GLY A 126 -3.54 -20.02 -1.75
CA GLY A 126 -4.54 -21.07 -1.60
C GLY A 126 -5.20 -21.44 -2.93
N VAL A 127 -5.59 -20.45 -3.73
CA VAL A 127 -6.20 -20.67 -5.04
C VAL A 127 -5.17 -21.29 -6.01
N MET A 128 -3.94 -20.76 -6.07
CA MET A 128 -2.88 -21.32 -6.92
C MET A 128 -2.57 -22.78 -6.57
N VAL A 129 -2.56 -23.14 -5.28
CA VAL A 129 -2.40 -24.54 -4.84
C VAL A 129 -3.60 -25.39 -5.27
N SER A 130 -4.83 -24.89 -5.10
CA SER A 130 -6.05 -25.63 -5.46
C SER A 130 -6.16 -25.95 -6.96
N VAL A 131 -5.60 -25.08 -7.81
CA VAL A 131 -5.56 -25.26 -9.28
C VAL A 131 -4.31 -26.06 -9.72
N GLY A 132 -3.46 -26.50 -8.79
CA GLY A 132 -2.24 -27.26 -9.08
C GLY A 132 -1.05 -26.41 -9.59
N ARG A 133 -1.19 -25.09 -9.60
CA ARG A 133 -0.19 -24.11 -10.07
C ARG A 133 0.69 -23.56 -8.94
N GLY A 134 0.68 -24.16 -7.75
CA GLY A 134 1.45 -23.69 -6.59
C GLY A 134 2.97 -23.60 -6.81
N ARG A 135 3.52 -24.31 -7.81
CA ARG A 135 4.95 -24.24 -8.19
C ARG A 135 5.33 -22.97 -8.93
N GLU A 136 4.35 -22.24 -9.48
CA GLU A 136 4.58 -20.95 -10.14
C GLU A 136 4.78 -19.81 -9.13
N LEU A 137 4.45 -20.05 -7.86
CA LEU A 137 4.64 -19.08 -6.79
C LEU A 137 6.13 -18.92 -6.46
N GLY A 138 6.64 -17.70 -6.60
CA GLY A 138 8.00 -17.35 -6.19
C GLY A 138 8.21 -17.51 -4.68
N ALA A 139 9.46 -17.76 -4.27
CA ALA A 139 9.84 -17.98 -2.88
C ALA A 139 9.36 -16.85 -1.93
N LEU A 140 9.41 -15.59 -2.39
CA LEU A 140 8.94 -14.44 -1.61
C LEU A 140 7.45 -14.55 -1.24
N THR A 141 6.62 -15.02 -2.16
CA THR A 141 5.17 -15.19 -1.91
C THR A 141 4.94 -16.22 -0.82
N TRP A 142 5.68 -17.33 -0.85
CA TRP A 142 5.62 -18.35 0.19
C TRP A 142 6.09 -17.83 1.55
N VAL A 143 7.15 -17.03 1.60
CA VAL A 143 7.61 -16.38 2.83
C VAL A 143 6.54 -15.44 3.38
N MET A 144 5.90 -14.63 2.53
CA MET A 144 4.82 -13.72 2.95
C MET A 144 3.61 -14.50 3.48
N VAL A 145 3.19 -15.56 2.80
CA VAL A 145 2.08 -16.41 3.23
C VAL A 145 2.41 -17.08 4.57
N ALA A 146 3.62 -17.63 4.73
CA ALA A 146 4.05 -18.24 5.98
C ALA A 146 4.04 -17.24 7.15
N LEU A 147 4.50 -16.00 6.90
CA LEU A 147 4.50 -14.95 7.91
C LEU A 147 3.08 -14.47 8.27
N CYS A 148 2.20 -14.32 7.27
CA CYS A 148 0.80 -14.01 7.49
C CYS A 148 0.09 -15.12 8.29
N LEU A 149 0.32 -16.38 7.94
CA LEU A 149 -0.23 -17.52 8.68
C LEU A 149 0.32 -17.58 10.10
N ALA A 150 1.62 -17.33 10.31
CA ALA A 150 2.20 -17.26 11.65
C ALA A 150 1.56 -16.15 12.50
N HIS A 151 1.26 -14.99 11.90
CA HIS A 151 0.58 -13.89 12.58
C HIS A 151 -0.83 -14.26 13.06
N TYR A 152 -1.63 -14.98 12.25
CA TYR A 152 -2.99 -15.38 12.63
C TYR A 152 -3.05 -16.64 13.49
N VAL A 153 -2.26 -17.66 13.15
CA VAL A 153 -2.30 -18.98 13.79
C VAL A 153 -1.46 -19.00 15.06
N GLY A 154 -0.36 -18.27 15.14
CA GLY A 154 0.52 -18.24 16.32
C GLY A 154 -0.22 -17.85 17.61
N PRO A 155 -0.92 -16.71 17.65
CA PRO A 155 -1.71 -16.31 18.81
C PRO A 155 -2.90 -17.23 19.09
N ALA A 156 -3.52 -17.79 18.04
CA ALA A 156 -4.64 -18.73 18.18
C ALA A 156 -4.20 -20.08 18.76
N LEU A 157 -3.04 -20.59 18.35
CA LEU A 157 -2.43 -21.81 18.83
C LEU A 157 -1.90 -21.63 20.27
N ALA A 158 -1.33 -20.46 20.59
CA ALA A 158 -0.92 -20.13 21.95
C ALA A 158 -2.12 -20.11 22.92
N ARG A 159 -3.26 -19.54 22.50
CA ARG A 159 -4.51 -19.59 23.27
C ARG A 159 -5.11 -20.99 23.37
N ALA A 160 -4.93 -21.84 22.36
CA ALA A 160 -5.41 -23.22 22.36
C ALA A 160 -4.54 -24.18 23.20
N LEU A 161 -3.25 -23.88 23.38
CA LEU A 161 -2.28 -24.74 24.08
C LEU A 161 -1.95 -24.32 25.53
N GLY A 162 -2.40 -23.15 26.01
CA GLY A 162 -2.40 -22.86 27.46
C GLY A 162 -2.17 -21.40 27.84
N GLY A 163 -3.26 -20.63 27.97
CA GLY A 163 -3.27 -19.29 28.57
C GLY A 163 -4.55 -18.53 28.30
#